data_AF-A0AAV4YYF0-F1
#
_entry.id   AF-A0AAV4YYF0-F1
#
_cell.length_a   1.000
_cell.length_b   1.000
_cell.length_c   1.000
_cell.angle_alpha   90.00
_cell.angle_beta   90.00
_cell.angle_gamma   90.00
#
_symmetry.space_group_name_H-M   'P 1'
#
loop_
_entity.id
_entity.type
_entity.pdbx_description
1 polymer ?
#
loop_
_entity_poly.entity_id
_entity_poly.type
_entity_poly.pdbx_seq_one_letter_code
_entity_poly.pdbx_strand_id
1 'polypeptide(L)'
;MIVVAIIGILAAVALPAYQNYTVKARVSEVILAASSCRTIITDIVQNAPVADLGTALSAACSISPTKYVTSGTANANGVITVVANETNLKGDTSNTANSIDLTPMILPAAASGATATARALVASSDGGLTIQGWKCGPAATNPMPNKYLPGSCQGTY
;
A
#
# COMPACT_ATOMS: atom_id res chain seq x y z
N MET A 1 -13.99 45.77 -11.11
CA MET A 1 -13.49 45.01 -9.94
C MET A 1 -14.17 43.65 -9.73
N ILE A 2 -15.22 43.29 -10.49
CA ILE A 2 -15.94 42.02 -10.30
C ILE A 2 -15.16 40.77 -10.74
N VAL A 3 -14.26 40.92 -11.71
CA VAL A 3 -13.44 39.82 -12.24
C VAL A 3 -12.52 39.23 -11.17
N VAL A 4 -11.89 40.07 -10.34
CA VAL A 4 -11.01 39.62 -9.25
C VAL A 4 -11.80 38.84 -8.20
N ALA A 5 -13.04 39.26 -7.91
CA ALA A 5 -13.92 38.55 -6.97
C ALA A 5 -14.30 37.15 -7.48
N ILE A 6 -14.63 37.02 -8.76
CA ILE A 6 -14.96 35.72 -9.38
C ILE A 6 -13.72 34.80 -9.39
N ILE A 7 -12.54 35.31 -9.74
CA ILE A 7 -11.29 34.53 -9.69
C ILE A 7 -10.97 34.08 -8.26
N GLY A 8 -11.21 34.92 -7.24
CA GLY A 8 -11.02 34.56 -5.84
C GLY A 8 -11.86 33.37 -5.40
N ILE A 9 -13.14 33.32 -5.81
CA ILE A 9 -14.03 32.19 -5.50
C ILE A 9 -13.59 30.91 -6.22
N LEU A 10 -13.25 31.01 -7.51
CA LEU A 10 -12.78 29.85 -8.28
C LEU A 10 -11.46 29.29 -7.74
N ALA A 11 -10.52 30.16 -7.34
CA ALA A 11 -9.25 29.77 -6.76
C ALA A 11 -9.43 29.04 -5.42
N ALA A 12 -10.36 29.50 -4.57
CA ALA A 12 -10.64 28.87 -3.28
C ALA A 12 -11.09 27.41 -3.41
N VAL A 13 -11.79 27.06 -4.49
CA VAL A 13 -12.23 25.68 -4.77
C VAL A 13 -11.16 24.87 -5.51
N ALA A 14 -10.43 25.50 -6.44
CA ALA A 14 -9.42 24.83 -7.27
C ALA A 14 -8.12 24.48 -6.50
N LEU A 15 -7.70 25.32 -5.56
CA LEU A 15 -6.46 25.12 -4.80
C LEU A 15 -6.46 23.82 -3.97
N PRO A 16 -7.51 23.51 -3.17
CA PRO A 16 -7.58 22.24 -2.45
C PRO A 16 -7.53 21.01 -3.35
N ALA A 17 -8.19 21.07 -4.52
CA ALA A 17 -8.17 19.97 -5.49
C ALA A 17 -6.76 19.77 -6.07
N TYR A 18 -6.07 20.85 -6.43
CA TYR A 18 -4.70 20.79 -6.94
C TYR A 18 -3.73 20.22 -5.90
N GLN A 19 -3.84 20.67 -4.64
CA GLN A 19 -3.05 20.14 -3.54
C GLN A 19 -3.26 18.63 -3.39
N ASN A 20 -4.51 18.16 -3.40
CA ASN A 20 -4.81 16.74 -3.31
C ASN A 20 -4.17 15.93 -4.46
N TYR A 21 -4.19 16.46 -5.69
CA TYR A 21 -3.52 15.82 -6.82
C TYR A 21 -1.99 15.74 -6.62
N THR A 22 -1.36 16.80 -6.12
CA THR A 22 0.09 16.79 -5.85
C THR A 22 0.48 15.81 -4.74
N VAL A 23 -0.33 15.67 -3.69
CA VAL A 23 -0.11 14.69 -2.62
C VAL A 23 -0.25 13.28 -3.19
N LYS A 24 -1.31 13.02 -3.96
CA LYS A 24 -1.55 11.73 -4.62
C LYS A 24 -0.42 11.31 -5.57
N ALA A 25 0.18 12.27 -6.29
CA ALA A 25 1.34 12.02 -7.12
C ALA A 25 2.55 11.56 -6.28
N ARG A 26 2.82 12.21 -5.14
CA ARG A 26 3.91 11.81 -4.21
C ARG A 26 3.64 10.46 -3.55
N VAL A 27 2.39 10.16 -3.21
CA VAL A 27 1.96 8.85 -2.67
C VAL A 27 2.26 7.70 -3.64
N SER A 28 2.26 7.97 -4.95
CA SER A 28 2.65 6.96 -5.93
C SER A 28 4.11 6.52 -5.76
N GLU A 29 5.01 7.42 -5.35
CA GLU A 29 6.40 7.06 -5.02
C GLU A 29 6.47 6.18 -3.75
N VAL A 30 5.65 6.49 -2.74
CA VAL A 30 5.55 5.68 -1.50
C VAL A 30 5.17 4.23 -1.82
N ILE A 31 4.20 4.04 -2.73
CA ILE A 31 3.77 2.70 -3.18
C ILE A 31 4.84 2.01 -4.04
N LEU A 32 5.60 2.77 -4.83
CA LEU A 32 6.72 2.25 -5.61
C LEU A 32 7.89 1.82 -4.75
N ALA A 33 8.12 2.46 -3.60
CA ALA A 33 9.17 2.06 -2.66
C ALA A 33 8.97 0.63 -2.12
N ALA A 34 7.73 0.13 -2.08
CA ALA A 34 7.42 -1.26 -1.72
C ALA A 34 7.72 -2.30 -2.82
N SER A 35 8.07 -1.87 -4.04
CA SER A 35 8.20 -2.78 -5.19
C SER A 35 9.27 -3.87 -4.99
N SER A 36 10.40 -3.52 -4.39
CA SER A 36 11.46 -4.49 -4.04
C SER A 36 10.96 -5.54 -3.06
N CYS A 37 10.28 -5.11 -1.99
CA CYS A 37 9.69 -6.01 -1.01
C CYS A 37 8.64 -6.94 -1.64
N ARG A 38 7.83 -6.45 -2.59
CA ARG A 38 6.86 -7.30 -3.29
C ARG A 38 7.55 -8.44 -4.01
N THR A 39 8.64 -8.17 -4.71
CA THR A 39 9.41 -9.21 -5.41
C THR A 39 10.01 -10.21 -4.43
N ILE A 40 10.63 -9.75 -3.34
CA ILE A 40 11.25 -10.63 -2.34
C ILE A 40 10.22 -11.54 -1.68
N ILE A 41 9.08 -11.00 -1.26
CA ILE A 41 8.01 -11.80 -0.63
C ILE A 41 7.42 -12.78 -1.64
N THR A 42 7.25 -12.37 -2.90
CA THR A 42 6.79 -13.27 -3.96
C THR A 42 7.74 -14.44 -4.15
N ASP A 43 9.05 -14.18 -4.16
CA ASP A 43 10.08 -15.21 -4.29
C ASP A 43 10.06 -16.19 -3.10
N ILE A 44 10.05 -15.66 -1.87
CA ILE A 44 10.00 -16.48 -0.65
C ILE A 44 8.75 -17.37 -0.63
N VAL A 45 7.58 -16.82 -0.95
CA VAL A 45 6.31 -17.56 -0.90
C VAL A 45 6.28 -18.65 -1.98
N GLN A 46 6.64 -18.33 -3.22
CA GLN A 46 6.51 -19.28 -4.34
C GLN A 46 7.58 -20.36 -4.34
N ASN A 47 8.78 -20.08 -3.83
CA ASN A 47 9.88 -21.04 -3.76
C ASN A 47 10.02 -21.72 -2.40
N ALA A 48 9.04 -21.53 -1.51
CA ALA A 48 9.10 -22.11 -0.18
C ALA A 48 9.07 -23.65 -0.21
N PRO A 49 10.00 -24.33 0.50
CA PRO A 49 9.98 -25.79 0.64
C PRO A 49 8.99 -26.27 1.70
N VAL A 50 8.38 -25.34 2.45
CA VAL A 50 7.48 -25.60 3.59
C VAL A 50 6.26 -24.69 3.50
N ALA A 51 5.14 -25.12 4.11
CA ALA A 51 3.90 -24.33 4.13
C ALA A 51 3.96 -23.15 5.11
N ASP A 52 4.74 -23.25 6.19
CA ASP A 52 4.89 -22.19 7.19
C ASP A 52 6.07 -21.26 6.89
N LEU A 53 5.76 -19.99 6.69
CA LEU A 53 6.66 -18.90 6.29
C LEU A 53 6.80 -17.81 7.34
N GLY A 54 6.15 -17.95 8.51
CA GLY A 54 5.99 -16.82 9.45
C GLY A 54 7.31 -16.15 9.83
N THR A 55 8.38 -16.93 10.02
CA THR A 55 9.73 -16.45 10.34
C THR A 55 10.48 -15.92 9.10
N ALA A 56 10.25 -16.50 7.92
CA ALA A 56 10.88 -16.08 6.68
C ALA A 56 10.36 -14.72 6.20
N LEU A 57 9.07 -14.44 6.43
CA LEU A 57 8.42 -13.20 5.97
C LEU A 57 8.59 -12.02 6.92
N SER A 58 8.66 -12.26 8.24
CA SER A 58 8.67 -11.21 9.27
C SER A 58 9.93 -10.33 9.31
N ALA A 59 10.94 -10.64 8.50
CA ALA A 59 12.09 -9.77 8.25
C ALA A 59 12.56 -9.81 6.78
N ALA A 60 11.69 -10.29 5.87
CA ALA A 60 12.05 -10.51 4.46
C ALA A 60 12.52 -9.22 3.78
N CYS A 61 11.97 -8.08 4.18
CA CYS A 61 12.28 -6.82 3.55
C CYS A 61 12.15 -5.64 4.51
N SER A 62 13.03 -4.66 4.31
CA SER A 62 12.94 -3.32 4.87
C SER A 62 13.10 -2.28 3.76
N ILE A 63 12.38 -1.17 3.89
CA ILE A 63 12.42 -0.05 2.95
C ILE A 63 13.24 1.06 3.58
N SER A 64 14.30 1.47 2.90
CA SER A 64 15.13 2.59 3.34
C SER A 64 14.41 3.93 3.20
N PRO A 65 14.68 4.90 4.08
CA PRO A 65 14.08 6.22 4.00
C PRO A 65 14.40 6.91 2.67
N THR A 66 13.40 7.58 2.10
CA THR A 66 13.55 8.48 0.95
C THR A 66 13.00 9.86 1.31
N LYS A 67 12.85 10.75 0.33
CA LYS A 67 12.22 12.05 0.56
C LYS A 67 10.77 11.91 1.06
N TYR A 68 10.01 10.94 0.56
CA TYR A 68 8.60 10.76 0.90
C TYR A 68 8.31 9.51 1.73
N VAL A 69 9.31 8.68 1.99
CA VAL A 69 9.18 7.46 2.79
C VAL A 69 10.04 7.59 4.04
N THR A 70 9.46 7.38 5.20
CA THR A 70 10.18 7.35 6.47
C THR A 70 10.75 5.97 6.74
N SER A 71 9.96 4.92 6.52
CA SER A 71 10.37 3.52 6.68
C SER A 71 9.36 2.58 6.02
N GLY A 72 9.69 1.30 5.96
CA GLY A 72 8.71 0.26 5.69
C GLY A 72 9.24 -1.12 6.01
N THR A 73 8.34 -2.04 6.36
CA THR A 73 8.67 -3.40 6.77
C THR A 73 7.58 -4.37 6.36
N ALA A 74 7.95 -5.65 6.21
CA ALA A 74 7.01 -6.74 6.05
C ALA A 74 6.67 -7.37 7.42
N ASN A 75 5.41 -7.75 7.63
CA ASN A 75 5.01 -8.53 8.79
C ASN A 75 5.08 -10.05 8.53
N ALA A 76 4.73 -10.85 9.53
CA ALA A 76 4.76 -12.32 9.43
C ALA A 76 3.86 -12.87 8.31
N ASN A 77 2.80 -12.15 7.91
CA ASN A 77 1.92 -12.52 6.80
C ASN A 77 2.34 -11.92 5.45
N GLY A 78 3.55 -11.36 5.37
CA GLY A 78 4.05 -10.71 4.15
C GLY A 78 3.32 -9.42 3.78
N VAL A 79 2.52 -8.84 4.67
CA VAL A 79 1.93 -7.52 4.46
C VAL A 79 3.05 -6.49 4.62
N ILE A 80 3.27 -5.70 3.57
CA ILE A 80 4.26 -4.64 3.56
C ILE A 80 3.57 -3.36 4.02
N THR A 81 4.00 -2.81 5.15
CA THR A 81 3.56 -1.49 5.61
C THR A 81 4.63 -0.47 5.25
N VAL A 82 4.25 0.54 4.47
CA VAL A 82 5.11 1.69 4.16
C VAL A 82 4.63 2.88 4.95
N VAL A 83 5.52 3.49 5.73
CA VAL A 83 5.27 4.70 6.48
C VAL A 83 5.84 5.87 5.68
N ALA A 84 4.96 6.77 5.26
CA ALA A 84 5.34 7.92 4.48
C ALA A 84 5.74 9.10 5.37
N ASN A 85 6.53 10.02 4.80
CA ASN A 85 6.93 11.25 5.48
C ASN A 85 5.83 12.31 5.30
N GLU A 86 5.01 12.49 6.33
CA GLU A 86 3.87 13.40 6.35
C GLU A 86 4.26 14.87 6.12
N THR A 87 5.44 15.27 6.61
CA THR A 87 5.96 16.64 6.43
C THR A 87 6.23 16.94 4.95
N ASN A 88 6.82 15.98 4.21
CA ASN A 88 7.14 16.15 2.79
C ASN A 88 5.94 15.88 1.86
N LEU A 89 4.97 15.07 2.30
CA LEU A 89 3.73 14.83 1.57
C LEU A 89 2.82 16.05 1.55
N LYS A 90 2.67 16.75 2.69
CA LYS A 90 1.75 17.88 2.89
C LYS A 90 0.28 17.48 2.82
N GLY A 91 -0.60 18.48 2.92
CA GLY A 91 -2.05 18.26 2.98
C GLY A 91 -2.45 17.74 4.35
N ASP A 92 -3.45 16.87 4.40
CA ASP A 92 -3.99 16.32 5.65
C ASP A 92 -3.26 15.04 6.11
N THR A 93 -2.01 14.84 5.69
CA THR A 93 -1.17 13.74 6.19
C THR A 93 -0.57 14.10 7.54
N SER A 94 -0.53 13.15 8.47
CA SER A 94 0.03 13.31 9.81
C SER A 94 0.67 12.01 10.29
N ASN A 95 1.27 12.01 11.48
CA ASN A 95 1.78 10.80 12.14
C ASN A 95 0.70 9.74 12.39
N THR A 96 -0.59 10.10 12.27
CA THR A 96 -1.73 9.20 12.40
C THR A 96 -2.42 8.90 11.06
N ALA A 97 -1.87 9.40 9.95
CA ALA A 97 -2.47 9.36 8.62
C ALA A 97 -1.40 9.37 7.52
N ASN A 98 -0.45 8.44 7.58
CA ASN A 98 0.72 8.41 6.69
C ASN A 98 1.15 7.00 6.22
N SER A 99 0.44 5.93 6.56
CA SER A 99 0.85 4.57 6.16
C SER A 99 -0.09 3.88 5.18
N ILE A 100 0.52 3.04 4.34
CA ILE A 100 -0.11 2.26 3.28
C ILE A 100 0.31 0.80 3.44
N ASP A 101 -0.64 -0.11 3.37
CA ASP A 101 -0.39 -1.55 3.40
C ASP A 101 -0.50 -2.14 1.99
N LEU A 102 0.45 -3.01 1.65
CA LEU A 102 0.41 -3.88 0.49
C LEU A 102 0.30 -5.32 0.97
N THR A 103 -0.84 -5.93 0.73
CA THR A 103 -1.16 -7.29 1.14
C THR A 103 -1.00 -8.23 -0.05
N PRO A 104 -0.17 -9.29 0.06
CA PRO A 104 -0.07 -10.30 -0.99
C PRO A 104 -1.38 -11.11 -1.05
N MET A 105 -1.88 -11.31 -2.28
CA MET A 105 -3.07 -12.11 -2.54
C MET A 105 -2.71 -13.40 -3.25
N ILE A 106 -3.16 -14.51 -2.69
CA ILE A 106 -3.01 -15.85 -3.25
C ILE A 106 -4.36 -16.37 -3.71
N LEU A 107 -4.33 -17.21 -4.74
CA LEU A 107 -5.48 -18.00 -5.15
C LEU A 107 -5.22 -19.44 -4.71
N PRO A 108 -5.92 -19.94 -3.67
CA PRO A 108 -5.75 -21.33 -3.27
C PRO A 108 -6.31 -22.25 -4.36
N ALA A 109 -5.87 -23.52 -4.34
CA ALA A 109 -6.54 -24.54 -5.13
C ALA A 109 -8.04 -24.54 -4.77
N ALA A 110 -8.90 -24.51 -5.78
CA ALA A 110 -10.33 -24.63 -5.59
C ALA A 110 -10.63 -25.92 -4.83
N ALA A 111 -11.38 -25.82 -3.72
CA ALA A 111 -12.05 -27.00 -3.20
C ALA A 111 -12.96 -27.56 -4.28
N SER A 112 -13.05 -28.89 -4.40
CA SER A 112 -13.79 -29.56 -5.48
C SER A 112 -15.20 -28.99 -5.62
N GLY A 113 -15.48 -28.34 -6.76
CA GLY A 113 -16.79 -27.74 -7.07
C GLY A 113 -16.99 -26.28 -6.63
N ALA A 114 -15.97 -25.61 -6.07
CA ALA A 114 -16.02 -24.19 -5.72
C ALA A 114 -15.20 -23.32 -6.68
N THR A 115 -15.65 -22.08 -6.94
CA THR A 115 -14.81 -21.06 -7.58
C THR A 115 -13.75 -20.62 -6.59
N ALA A 116 -12.46 -20.76 -6.92
CA ALA A 116 -11.39 -20.24 -6.09
C ALA A 116 -11.51 -18.71 -6.00
N THR A 117 -11.49 -18.18 -4.78
CA THR A 117 -11.48 -16.74 -4.52
C THR A 117 -10.10 -16.33 -4.04
N ALA A 118 -9.60 -15.20 -4.56
CA ALA A 118 -8.35 -14.64 -4.09
C ALA A 118 -8.51 -14.18 -2.64
N ARG A 119 -7.56 -14.51 -1.78
CA ARG A 119 -7.53 -14.08 -0.38
C ARG A 119 -6.14 -13.58 0.00
N ALA A 120 -6.04 -12.90 1.15
CA ALA A 120 -4.75 -12.56 1.73
C ALA A 120 -3.95 -13.82 2.08
N LEU A 121 -2.63 -13.76 1.87
CA LEU A 121 -1.68 -14.78 2.28
C LEU A 121 -1.80 -15.07 3.78
N VAL A 122 -1.81 -16.35 4.14
CA VAL A 122 -1.68 -16.83 5.52
C VAL A 122 -0.34 -17.54 5.64
N ALA A 123 0.60 -16.92 6.35
CA ALA A 123 1.98 -17.39 6.33
C ALA A 123 2.16 -18.79 6.93
N SER A 124 1.29 -19.24 7.83
CA SER A 124 1.40 -20.57 8.43
C SER A 124 1.02 -21.73 7.51
N SER A 125 0.39 -21.46 6.35
CA SER A 125 -0.15 -22.52 5.48
C SER A 125 0.11 -22.35 3.98
N ASP A 126 0.51 -21.16 3.53
CA ASP A 126 0.44 -20.80 2.12
C ASP A 126 1.80 -20.80 1.40
N GLY A 127 2.84 -21.35 2.02
CA GLY A 127 4.11 -21.61 1.35
C GLY A 127 3.96 -22.53 0.14
N GLY A 128 4.60 -22.16 -0.96
CA GLY A 128 4.53 -22.83 -2.26
C GLY A 128 3.33 -22.41 -3.12
N LEU A 129 2.44 -21.53 -2.64
CA LEU A 129 1.33 -21.02 -3.45
C LEU A 129 1.74 -19.81 -4.29
N THR A 130 1.07 -19.62 -5.43
CA THR A 130 1.32 -18.49 -6.32
C THR A 130 0.63 -17.23 -5.82
N ILE A 131 1.39 -16.14 -5.68
CA ILE A 131 0.82 -14.80 -5.49
C ILE A 131 0.27 -14.32 -6.84
N GLN A 132 -1.04 -14.08 -6.90
CA GLN A 132 -1.74 -13.63 -8.11
C GLN A 132 -1.82 -12.09 -8.21
N GLY A 133 -1.65 -11.41 -7.09
CA GLY A 133 -1.71 -9.95 -7.06
C GLY A 133 -1.38 -9.37 -5.70
N TRP A 134 -1.32 -8.05 -5.66
CA TRP A 134 -1.07 -7.28 -4.44
C TRP A 134 -2.22 -6.31 -4.24
N LYS A 135 -2.91 -6.44 -3.11
CA LYS A 135 -3.91 -5.49 -2.68
C LYS A 135 -3.23 -4.35 -1.95
N CYS A 136 -3.39 -3.14 -2.45
CA CYS A 136 -2.90 -1.94 -1.80
C CYS A 136 -4.06 -1.22 -1.10
N GLY A 137 -3.81 -0.61 0.05
CA GLY A 137 -4.84 0.09 0.80
C GLY A 137 -4.29 0.94 1.95
N PRO A 138 -5.15 1.70 2.63
CA PRO A 138 -4.77 2.36 3.88
C PRO A 138 -4.30 1.32 4.88
N ALA A 139 -3.22 1.63 5.60
CA ALA A 139 -2.68 0.70 6.58
C ALA A 139 -3.59 0.52 7.80
N ALA A 140 -3.47 -0.63 8.49
CA ALA A 140 -4.23 -0.91 9.70
C ALA A 140 -3.94 0.09 10.84
N THR A 141 -2.68 0.53 10.93
CA THR A 141 -2.26 1.63 11.81
C THR A 141 -1.98 2.87 10.97
N ASN A 142 -2.31 4.05 11.50
CA ASN A 142 -2.10 5.36 10.88
C ASN A 142 -2.56 5.47 9.40
N PRO A 143 -3.81 5.06 9.09
CA PRO A 143 -4.28 4.88 7.71
C PRO A 143 -4.14 6.15 6.88
N MET A 144 -3.47 6.04 5.72
CA MET A 144 -3.42 7.14 4.77
C MET A 144 -4.84 7.49 4.25
N PRO A 145 -5.22 8.78 4.17
CA PRO A 145 -6.53 9.18 3.68
C PRO A 145 -6.80 8.70 2.25
N ASN A 146 -7.95 8.06 2.00
CA ASN A 146 -8.30 7.47 0.70
C ASN A 146 -8.20 8.46 -0.48
N LYS A 147 -8.44 9.75 -0.26
CA LYS A 147 -8.32 10.80 -1.31
C LYS A 147 -6.91 10.90 -1.90
N TYR A 148 -5.88 10.51 -1.14
CA TYR A 148 -4.48 10.53 -1.58
C TYR A 148 -4.01 9.21 -2.19
N LEU A 149 -4.79 8.14 -2.05
CA LEU A 149 -4.47 6.85 -2.67
C LEU A 149 -4.81 6.85 -4.17
N PRO A 150 -4.02 6.20 -5.03
CA PRO A 150 -4.40 5.91 -6.41
C PRO A 150 -5.60 4.97 -6.46
N GLY A 151 -6.35 4.97 -7.56
CA GLY A 151 -7.57 4.15 -7.70
C GLY A 151 -7.32 2.67 -7.43
N SER A 152 -6.14 2.15 -7.79
CA SER A 152 -5.70 0.78 -7.51
C SER A 152 -5.57 0.44 -6.02
N CYS A 153 -5.41 1.46 -5.16
CA CYS A 153 -5.27 1.32 -3.70
C CYS A 153 -6.52 1.78 -2.93
N GLN A 154 -7.59 2.18 -3.63
CA GLN A 154 -8.84 2.65 -3.02
C GLN A 154 -9.88 1.52 -2.88
N GLY A 155 -9.66 0.37 -3.53
CA GLY A 155 -10.61 -0.74 -3.58
C GLY A 155 -10.58 -1.64 -2.33
N THR A 156 -11.76 -1.88 -1.76
CA THR A 156 -12.00 -3.00 -0.86
C THR A 156 -12.27 -4.26 -1.70
N TYR A 157 -11.24 -5.07 -1.94
CA TYR A 157 -11.41 -6.44 -2.46
C TYR A 157 -11.70 -7.41 -1.33
#